data_AF-Q9TGK1-F1
#
_entry.id   AF-Q9TGK1-F1
#
_cell.length_a   1.000
_cell.length_b   1.000
_cell.length_c   1.000
_cell.angle_alpha   90.00
_cell.angle_beta   90.00
_cell.angle_gamma   90.00
#
_symmetry.space_group_name_H-M   'P 1'
#
loop_
_entity.id
_entity.type
_entity.pdbx_description
1 polymer ?
#
loop_
_entity_poly.entity_id
_entity_poly.type
_entity_poly.pdbx_seq_one_letter_code
_entity_poly.pdbx_strand_id
1 'polypeptide(L)'
;MVVVRLSHLDVIVFSFIFSLFFCFLCCVVDSLLGFWVFLELCGLSIVPSLFFNVECMNYNFYSSILCYIIMSGLSSVLLISGLLIVGLYYFVFFGFVVKFGLFPFMFWVYRVFSVSNWVFVYL
;
A
#
# COMPACT_ATOMS: atom_id res chain seq x y z
N MET A 1 8.53 -11.88 26.61
CA MET A 1 7.26 -11.22 26.26
C MET A 1 7.40 -9.71 26.02
N VAL A 2 8.22 -8.97 26.79
CA VAL A 2 8.47 -7.52 26.55
C VAL A 2 9.34 -7.25 25.32
N VAL A 3 10.40 -8.04 25.10
CA VAL A 3 11.31 -7.86 23.94
C VAL A 3 10.59 -8.07 22.60
N VAL A 4 9.67 -9.04 22.53
CA VAL A 4 8.86 -9.31 21.32
C VAL A 4 7.92 -8.14 21.01
N ARG A 5 7.33 -7.50 22.04
CA ARG A 5 6.50 -6.30 21.87
C ARG A 5 7.30 -5.08 21.39
N LEU A 6 8.55 -4.93 21.86
CA LEU A 6 9.45 -3.86 21.41
C LEU A 6 9.82 -4.02 19.94
N SER A 7 10.20 -5.23 19.49
CA SER A 7 10.51 -5.46 18.07
C SER A 7 9.32 -5.19 17.14
N HIS A 8 8.08 -5.40 17.62
CA HIS A 8 6.89 -5.09 16.84
C HIS A 8 6.58 -3.59 16.77
N LEU A 9 6.93 -2.81 17.81
CA LEU A 9 6.83 -1.36 17.79
C LEU A 9 7.84 -0.74 16.81
N ASP A 10 9.06 -1.28 16.74
CA ASP A 10 10.08 -0.81 15.81
C ASP A 10 9.62 -0.92 14.35
N VAL A 11 8.86 -1.97 14.01
CA VAL A 11 8.29 -2.18 12.67
C VAL A 11 7.19 -1.16 12.35
N ILE A 12 6.34 -0.81 13.32
CA ILE A 12 5.35 0.26 13.13
C ILE A 12 6.04 1.61 12.95
N VAL A 13 6.99 1.94 13.82
CA VAL A 13 7.71 3.21 13.77
C VAL A 13 8.45 3.34 12.44
N PHE A 14 9.08 2.26 11.96
CA PHE A 14 9.67 2.19 10.64
C PHE A 14 8.64 2.50 9.55
N SER A 15 7.54 1.73 9.49
CA SER A 15 6.52 1.92 8.45
C SER A 15 5.90 3.32 8.46
N PHE A 16 5.66 3.91 9.63
CA PHE A 16 5.13 5.27 9.78
C PHE A 16 6.10 6.36 9.30
N ILE A 17 7.37 6.27 9.69
CA ILE A 17 8.37 7.27 9.27
C ILE A 17 8.60 7.20 7.76
N PHE A 18 8.72 5.99 7.21
CA PHE A 18 8.96 5.82 5.78
C PHE A 18 7.74 6.19 4.93
N SER A 19 6.51 5.88 5.36
CA SER A 19 5.32 6.28 4.62
C SER A 19 5.17 7.80 4.56
N LEU A 20 5.37 8.51 5.68
CA LEU A 20 5.37 9.97 5.70
C LEU A 20 6.47 10.58 4.82
N PHE A 21 7.68 10.03 4.91
CA PHE A 21 8.80 10.50 4.10
C PHE A 21 8.55 10.32 2.61
N PHE A 22 8.05 9.16 2.17
CA PHE A 22 7.74 8.92 0.77
C PHE A 22 6.54 9.74 0.29
N CYS A 23 5.51 9.92 1.12
CA CYS A 23 4.40 10.83 0.81
C CYS A 23 4.88 12.27 0.62
N PHE A 24 5.80 12.75 1.47
CA PHE A 24 6.40 14.07 1.30
C PHE A 24 7.20 14.17 -0.01
N LEU A 25 8.01 13.15 -0.33
CA LEU A 25 8.76 13.10 -1.59
C LEU A 25 7.84 13.06 -2.82
N CYS A 26 6.67 12.42 -2.76
CA CYS A 26 5.68 12.48 -3.83
C CYS A 26 5.25 13.92 -4.16
N CYS A 27 5.20 14.82 -3.18
CA CYS A 27 4.83 16.22 -3.38
C CYS A 27 5.97 17.08 -3.93
N VAL A 28 7.23 16.69 -3.70
CA VAL A 28 8.43 17.46 -4.09
C VAL A 28 8.87 17.15 -5.53
N VAL A 29 8.48 16.00 -6.07
CA VAL A 29 9.06 15.48 -7.32
C VAL A 29 8.31 16.00 -8.53
N ASP A 30 9.04 16.69 -9.42
CA ASP A 30 8.47 17.31 -10.62
C ASP A 30 8.16 16.31 -11.75
N SER A 31 8.72 15.10 -11.71
CA SER A 31 8.55 14.11 -12.77
C SER A 31 7.44 13.10 -12.45
N LEU A 32 6.55 12.84 -13.42
CA LEU A 32 5.46 11.85 -13.30
C LEU A 32 5.99 10.44 -13.00
N LEU A 33 7.14 10.07 -13.59
CA LEU A 33 7.79 8.79 -13.31
C LEU A 33 8.34 8.73 -11.88
N GLY A 34 8.96 9.81 -11.40
CA GLY A 34 9.42 9.89 -10.03
C GLY A 34 8.26 9.83 -9.03
N PHE A 35 7.16 10.52 -9.31
CA PHE A 35 5.93 10.40 -8.53
C PHE A 35 5.45 8.94 -8.43
N TRP A 36 5.43 8.20 -9.55
CA TRP A 36 5.06 6.78 -9.54
C TRP A 36 5.99 5.93 -8.66
N VAL A 37 7.31 6.14 -8.73
CA VAL A 37 8.28 5.40 -7.91
C VAL A 37 8.04 5.62 -6.42
N PHE A 38 7.86 6.88 -5.99
CA PHE A 38 7.64 7.18 -4.56
C PHE A 38 6.29 6.65 -4.07
N LEU A 39 5.28 6.62 -4.94
CA LEU A 39 4.00 6.01 -4.62
C LEU A 39 4.13 4.51 -4.36
N GLU A 40 4.91 3.78 -5.18
CA GLU A 40 5.18 2.35 -4.94
C GLU A 40 5.96 2.11 -3.66
N LEU A 41 7.00 2.91 -3.40
CA LEU A 41 7.79 2.80 -2.17
C LEU A 41 6.94 3.06 -0.92
N CYS A 42 6.01 4.03 -0.99
CA CYS A 42 5.04 4.26 0.06
C CYS A 42 4.15 3.03 0.28
N GLY A 43 3.56 2.47 -0.79
CA GLY A 43 2.70 1.27 -0.70
C GLY A 43 3.41 0.05 -0.08
N LEU A 44 4.69 -0.15 -0.41
CA LEU A 44 5.52 -1.22 0.17
C LEU A 44 5.90 -0.95 1.63
N SER A 45 6.16 0.31 2.00
CA SER A 45 6.53 0.69 3.37
C SER A 45 5.45 0.40 4.41
N ILE A 46 4.19 0.28 3.99
CA ILE A 46 3.05 0.00 4.87
C ILE A 46 2.93 -1.52 5.15
N VAL A 47 3.43 -2.39 4.27
CA VAL A 47 3.29 -3.86 4.41
C VAL A 47 3.82 -4.41 5.75
N PRO A 48 4.98 -3.97 6.27
CA PRO A 48 5.47 -4.42 7.57
C PRO A 48 4.50 -4.16 8.73
N SER A 49 3.71 -3.08 8.70
CA SER A 49 2.74 -2.75 9.76
C SER A 49 1.61 -3.77 9.89
N LEU A 50 1.30 -4.54 8.83
CA LEU A 50 0.32 -5.61 8.87
C LEU A 50 0.76 -6.73 9.81
N PHE A 51 2.06 -6.98 9.95
CA PHE A 51 2.61 -8.04 10.79
C PHE A 51 2.65 -7.70 12.28
N PHE A 52 2.05 -6.60 12.73
CA PHE A 52 2.07 -6.21 14.14
C PHE A 52 1.31 -7.18 15.06
N ASN A 53 0.36 -7.97 14.55
CA ASN A 53 -0.48 -8.85 15.38
C ASN A 53 -0.38 -10.33 14.95
N VAL A 54 0.83 -10.89 15.11
CA VAL A 54 1.16 -12.29 14.76
C VAL A 54 0.48 -13.30 15.71
N GLU A 55 -0.04 -12.85 16.85
CA GLU A 55 -0.66 -13.77 17.83
C GLU A 55 -1.97 -14.41 17.32
N CYS A 56 -2.55 -13.91 16.21
CA CYS A 56 -3.69 -14.51 15.51
C CYS A 56 -3.42 -14.68 14.00
N MET A 57 -2.30 -15.30 13.62
CA MET A 57 -2.03 -15.68 12.22
C MET A 57 -3.02 -16.75 11.73
N ASN A 58 -4.21 -16.30 11.35
CA ASN A 58 -5.16 -17.10 10.63
C ASN A 58 -4.74 -17.21 9.15
N TYR A 59 -5.09 -18.30 8.48
CA TYR A 59 -4.86 -18.48 7.03
C TYR A 59 -5.32 -17.27 6.19
N ASN A 60 -6.38 -16.60 6.64
CA ASN A 60 -6.93 -15.40 6.01
C ASN A 60 -5.98 -14.19 6.01
N PHE A 61 -5.00 -14.13 6.94
CA PHE A 61 -4.04 -13.03 7.02
C PHE A 61 -3.10 -13.01 5.81
N TYR A 62 -2.49 -14.14 5.47
CA TYR A 62 -1.63 -14.26 4.29
C TYR A 62 -2.42 -14.05 3.00
N SER A 63 -3.66 -14.55 2.92
CA SER A 63 -4.56 -14.29 1.79
C SER A 63 -4.81 -12.78 1.61
N SER A 64 -4.94 -12.03 2.70
CA SER A 64 -5.19 -10.59 2.69
C SER A 64 -3.97 -9.79 2.28
N ILE A 65 -2.77 -10.13 2.77
CA ILE A 65 -1.51 -9.50 2.34
C ILE A 65 -1.26 -9.75 0.85
N LEU A 66 -1.43 -10.99 0.40
CA LEU A 66 -1.29 -11.32 -1.02
C LEU A 66 -2.29 -10.54 -1.86
N CYS A 67 -3.53 -10.42 -1.40
CA CYS A 67 -4.54 -9.60 -2.06
C CYS A 67 -4.08 -8.14 -2.17
N TYR A 68 -3.58 -7.53 -1.08
CA TYR A 68 -3.04 -6.16 -1.11
C TYR A 68 -1.91 -6.00 -2.14
N ILE A 69 -0.91 -6.90 -2.14
CA ILE A 69 0.26 -6.81 -3.04
C ILE A 69 -0.13 -6.97 -4.50
N ILE A 70 -1.00 -7.93 -4.82
CA ILE A 70 -1.46 -8.16 -6.20
C ILE A 70 -2.19 -6.92 -6.72
N MET A 71 -3.04 -6.35 -5.87
CA MET A 71 -3.88 -5.23 -6.19
C MET A 71 -3.11 -3.91 -6.28
N SER A 72 -2.14 -3.67 -5.39
CA SER A 72 -1.22 -2.54 -5.49
C SER A 72 -0.36 -2.65 -6.76
N GLY A 73 0.15 -3.83 -7.08
CA GLY A 73 0.91 -4.10 -8.30
C GLY A 73 0.08 -3.92 -9.59
N LEU A 74 -1.18 -4.37 -9.60
CA LEU A 74 -2.06 -4.17 -10.75
C LEU A 74 -2.29 -2.67 -11.02
N SER A 75 -2.55 -1.90 -9.96
CA SER A 75 -2.69 -0.44 -10.06
C SER A 75 -1.42 0.24 -10.61
N SER A 76 -0.24 -0.27 -10.24
CA SER A 76 1.04 0.30 -10.66
C SER A 76 1.34 0.08 -12.13
N VAL A 77 1.00 -1.10 -12.66
CA VAL A 77 1.12 -1.44 -14.08
C VAL A 77 0.14 -0.61 -14.93
N LEU A 78 -1.08 -0.37 -14.44
CA LEU A 78 -2.03 0.52 -15.10
C LEU A 78 -1.52 1.97 -15.14
N LEU A 79 -0.96 2.46 -14.04
CA LEU A 79 -0.36 3.79 -13.99
C LEU A 79 0.82 3.92 -14.98
N ILE A 80 1.77 2.98 -14.97
CA ILE A 80 2.97 3.07 -15.81
C ILE A 80 2.61 2.95 -17.31
N SER A 81 1.68 2.06 -17.66
CA SER A 81 1.23 1.90 -19.05
C SER A 81 0.50 3.15 -19.56
N GLY A 82 -0.32 3.79 -18.71
CA GLY A 82 -0.98 5.05 -19.04
C GLY A 82 -0.02 6.24 -19.16
N LEU A 83 1.08 6.25 -18.40
CA LEU A 83 2.10 7.29 -18.48
C LEU A 83 3.02 7.16 -19.71
N LEU A 84 3.34 5.93 -20.13
CA LEU A 84 4.27 5.69 -21.24
C LEU A 84 3.61 5.76 -22.62
N ILE A 85 2.32 5.45 -22.73
CA ILE A 85 1.61 5.33 -24.02
C ILE A 85 0.62 6.47 -24.17
N VAL A 86 0.89 7.38 -25.13
CA VAL A 86 0.10 8.61 -25.40
C VAL A 86 -1.39 8.33 -25.73
N GLY A 87 -1.76 7.10 -26.08
CA GLY A 87 -3.15 6.71 -26.34
C GLY A 87 -3.95 6.21 -25.14
N LEU A 88 -3.32 5.98 -23.98
CA LEU A 88 -3.90 5.21 -22.87
C LEU A 88 -4.07 6.03 -21.58
N TYR A 89 -4.26 7.34 -21.66
CA TYR A 89 -4.42 8.21 -20.48
C TYR A 89 -5.54 7.77 -19.52
N TYR A 90 -6.61 7.14 -20.03
CA TYR A 90 -7.67 6.57 -19.17
C TYR A 90 -7.15 5.53 -18.18
N PHE A 91 -6.06 4.82 -18.48
CA PHE A 91 -5.43 3.87 -17.56
C PHE A 91 -4.81 4.54 -16.35
N VAL A 92 -4.38 5.81 -16.46
CA VAL A 92 -3.91 6.57 -15.29
C VAL A 92 -5.07 6.76 -14.31
N PHE A 93 -6.24 7.18 -14.81
CA PHE A 93 -7.45 7.32 -14.00
C PHE A 93 -7.84 5.98 -13.36
N PHE A 94 -7.97 4.91 -14.15
CA PHE A 94 -8.30 3.59 -13.62
C PHE A 94 -7.25 3.08 -12.63
N GLY A 95 -5.97 3.37 -12.84
CA GLY A 95 -4.89 3.08 -11.92
C GLY A 95 -5.14 3.69 -10.54
N PHE A 96 -5.50 4.99 -10.49
CA PHE A 96 -5.86 5.65 -9.23
C PHE A 96 -7.16 5.14 -8.61
N VAL A 97 -8.21 4.89 -9.42
CA VAL A 97 -9.48 4.32 -8.91
C VAL A 97 -9.23 3.00 -8.21
N VAL A 98 -8.43 2.14 -8.84
CA VAL A 98 -8.02 0.85 -8.29
C VAL A 98 -7.20 1.09 -7.02
N LYS A 99 -6.17 1.94 -7.04
CA LYS A 99 -5.26 2.19 -5.90
C LYS A 99 -5.94 2.75 -4.65
N PHE A 100 -6.91 3.66 -4.82
CA PHE A 100 -7.72 4.20 -3.73
C PHE A 100 -8.88 3.28 -3.31
N GLY A 101 -9.09 2.16 -4.03
CA GLY A 101 -10.19 1.24 -3.77
C GLY A 101 -11.57 1.84 -4.04
N LEU A 102 -11.68 2.80 -4.94
CA LEU A 102 -12.96 3.42 -5.28
C LEU A 102 -13.89 2.43 -5.98
N PHE A 103 -15.21 2.60 -5.83
CA PHE A 103 -16.20 1.77 -6.52
C PHE A 103 -15.95 1.78 -8.03
N PRO A 104 -15.86 0.61 -8.72
CA PRO A 104 -16.26 -0.74 -8.29
C PRO A 104 -15.14 -1.62 -7.67
N PHE A 105 -13.92 -1.13 -7.49
CA PHE A 105 -12.75 -1.92 -7.07
C PHE A 105 -12.53 -2.01 -5.54
N MET A 106 -13.55 -1.66 -4.74
CA MET A 106 -13.50 -1.64 -3.26
C MET A 106 -13.37 -3.03 -2.61
N PHE A 107 -13.63 -4.12 -3.34
CA PHE A 107 -13.66 -5.47 -2.76
C PHE A 107 -12.35 -5.89 -2.08
N TRP A 108 -11.20 -5.44 -2.60
CA TRP A 108 -9.93 -5.73 -1.96
C TRP A 108 -9.83 -5.06 -0.59
N VAL A 109 -10.40 -3.85 -0.44
CA VAL A 109 -10.23 -3.01 0.74
C VAL A 109 -10.90 -3.69 1.90
N TYR A 110 -12.11 -4.21 1.67
CA TYR A 110 -12.84 -4.97 2.67
C TYR A 110 -12.10 -6.23 3.12
N ARG A 111 -11.49 -6.98 2.20
CA ARG A 111 -10.71 -8.17 2.55
C ARG A 111 -9.50 -7.80 3.42
N VAL A 112 -8.74 -6.78 3.03
CA VAL A 112 -7.56 -6.36 3.77
C VAL A 112 -7.94 -5.78 5.13
N PHE A 113 -8.94 -4.89 5.18
CA PHE A 113 -9.33 -4.19 6.42
C PHE A 113 -9.96 -5.11 7.46
N SER A 114 -10.73 -6.13 7.04
CA SER A 114 -11.35 -7.07 7.97
C SER A 114 -10.35 -7.91 8.78
N VAL A 115 -9.12 -8.07 8.29
CA VAL A 115 -8.08 -8.88 8.93
C VAL A 115 -6.93 -8.02 9.49
N SER A 116 -6.85 -6.75 9.08
CA SER A 116 -5.79 -5.82 9.49
C SER A 116 -6.01 -5.18 10.87
N ASN A 117 -4.94 -4.63 11.44
CA ASN A 117 -5.00 -3.83 12.66
C ASN A 117 -5.47 -2.40 12.38
N TRP A 118 -6.09 -1.76 13.36
CA TRP A 118 -6.47 -0.34 13.29
C TRP A 118 -5.28 0.58 12.97
N VAL A 119 -4.08 0.26 13.44
CA VAL A 119 -2.86 1.02 13.15
C VAL A 119 -2.57 1.07 11.64
N PHE A 120 -2.78 -0.04 10.93
CA PHE A 120 -2.62 -0.09 9.47
C PHE A 120 -3.71 0.74 8.76
N VAL A 121 -4.93 0.77 9.29
CA VAL A 121 -6.05 1.52 8.70
C VAL A 121 -5.86 3.04 8.84
N TYR A 122 -5.21 3.50 9.91
CA TYR A 122 -4.97 4.92 10.17
C TYR A 122 -3.66 5.47 9.60
N LEU A 123 -2.79 4.59 9.07
CA LEU A 123 -1.53 4.92 8.41
C LEU A 123 -1.77 5.33 6.95
#